data_AF-E9H0A7-F1
#
_entry.id   AF-E9H0A7-F1
#
_cell.length_a   1.000
_cell.length_b   1.000
_cell.length_c   1.000
_cell.angle_alpha   90.00
_cell.angle_beta   90.00
_cell.angle_gamma   90.00
#
_symmetry.space_group_name_H-M   'P 1'
#
loop_
_entity.id
_entity.type
_entity.pdbx_description
1 polymer ?
#
loop_
_entity_poly.entity_id
_entity_poly.type
_entity_poly.pdbx_seq_one_letter_code
_entity_poly.pdbx_strand_id
1 'polypeptide(L)'
;MVAETLRDRFLRLALSPLSALLKIVGVFYNQNLDSQQTQRLCRSGTFFLLILAIQSNIYIFVRRSQIIEILFGSQEINVDKLIEVLVHELTRFSQLVSDAIVHLSLVFKIWPSVTLFLETLESVDSQFGQPSLSPIKRYSLFGLIYMLFMVVLNWILFTHFDLNHPVRLAYWLDMLQNSIKIFSNLCLTVLPVWLFIICGQLYIFYTRKLIANLKLLYLMVRNATVPSGTAVQRTFSNLRSLKHLYLAAELLHRHFSTVLAVNCFLTFVTMFTSSYYIIEFYKRGNVIVVCWSCIDVLEAFLRFWLICHTSDQIREITIECITVLRSLRDTRNEGNMSECNKITSYIIEISQMSKNLDRHSLNGVLSLSKSLIIPTLEIIFTYLLIIYQFKSAGEGTS
;
A
#
# COMPACT_ATOMS: atom_id res chain seq x y z
N MET A 1 -23.40 -9.89 27.60
CA MET A 1 -22.87 -9.64 26.25
C MET A 1 -21.38 -9.43 26.38
N VAL A 2 -20.55 -10.31 25.83
CA VAL A 2 -19.10 -10.10 25.78
C VAL A 2 -18.86 -8.98 24.77
N ALA A 3 -18.19 -7.90 25.18
CA ALA A 3 -17.87 -6.81 24.28
C ALA A 3 -17.00 -7.35 23.13
N GLU A 4 -17.44 -7.20 21.88
CA GLU A 4 -16.64 -7.63 20.73
C GLU A 4 -15.36 -6.81 20.66
N THR A 5 -14.22 -7.48 20.49
CA THR A 5 -12.92 -6.83 20.35
C THR A 5 -12.90 -5.94 19.10
N LEU A 6 -12.07 -4.89 19.10
CA LEU A 6 -11.89 -4.05 17.91
C LEU A 6 -11.46 -4.89 16.70
N ARG A 7 -10.63 -5.91 16.94
CA ARG A 7 -10.19 -6.88 15.94
C ARG A 7 -11.38 -7.58 15.27
N ASP A 8 -12.30 -8.13 16.05
CA ASP A 8 -13.46 -8.85 15.52
C ASP A 8 -14.39 -7.93 14.72
N ARG A 9 -14.61 -6.71 15.22
CA ARG A 9 -15.43 -5.70 14.56
C ARG A 9 -14.77 -5.23 13.26
N PHE A 10 -13.47 -5.00 13.25
CA PHE A 10 -12.72 -4.62 12.07
C PHE A 10 -12.75 -5.72 11.00
N LEU A 11 -12.54 -6.98 11.39
CA LEU A 11 -12.65 -8.14 10.50
C LEU A 11 -14.04 -8.30 9.89
N ARG A 12 -15.08 -8.27 10.73
CA ARG A 12 -16.46 -8.54 10.30
C ARG A 12 -17.11 -7.37 9.58
N LEU A 13 -16.81 -6.13 9.96
CA LEU A 13 -17.50 -4.94 9.46
C LEU A 13 -16.65 -4.17 8.45
N ALA A 14 -15.38 -3.89 8.77
CA ALA A 14 -14.53 -3.04 7.94
C ALA A 14 -13.87 -3.83 6.80
N LEU A 15 -13.42 -5.06 7.02
CA LEU A 15 -12.77 -5.92 6.03
C LEU A 15 -13.70 -6.97 5.41
N SER A 16 -14.99 -6.95 5.73
CA SER A 16 -15.99 -7.90 5.24
C SER A 16 -15.92 -8.15 3.73
N PRO A 17 -15.83 -7.11 2.86
CA PRO A 17 -15.74 -7.29 1.41
C PRO A 17 -14.44 -7.95 0.97
N LEU A 18 -13.31 -7.57 1.59
CA LEU A 18 -11.99 -8.14 1.28
C LEU A 18 -11.77 -9.54 1.88
N SER A 19 -12.65 -9.97 2.79
CA SER A 19 -12.43 -11.15 3.62
C SER A 19 -12.34 -12.46 2.86
N ALA A 20 -13.15 -12.63 1.81
CA ALA A 20 -13.07 -13.79 0.93
C ALA A 20 -11.73 -13.82 0.18
N LEU A 21 -11.32 -12.69 -0.40
CA LEU A 21 -10.06 -12.58 -1.14
C LEU A 21 -8.84 -12.82 -0.25
N LEU A 22 -8.81 -12.20 0.93
CA LEU A 22 -7.72 -12.37 1.89
C LEU A 22 -7.65 -13.79 2.47
N LYS A 23 -8.78 -14.52 2.54
CA LYS A 23 -8.79 -15.95 2.87
C LYS A 23 -8.28 -16.80 1.72
N ILE A 24 -8.65 -16.47 0.48
CA ILE A 24 -8.16 -17.15 -0.73
C ILE A 24 -6.65 -16.97 -0.81
N VAL A 25 -6.15 -15.73 -0.83
CA VAL A 25 -4.72 -15.41 -0.83
C VAL A 25 -4.00 -15.90 0.44
N GLY A 26 -4.78 -16.15 1.49
CA GLY A 26 -4.32 -16.76 2.72
C GLY A 26 -3.64 -15.78 3.70
N VAL A 27 -3.71 -14.48 3.44
CA VAL A 27 -3.33 -13.42 4.39
C VAL A 27 -4.17 -13.48 5.66
N PHE A 28 -5.45 -13.83 5.54
CA PHE A 28 -6.31 -13.98 6.71
C PHE A 28 -6.15 -15.34 7.35
N TYR A 29 -5.36 -15.32 8.42
CA TYR A 29 -5.29 -16.36 9.40
C TYR A 29 -6.29 -16.07 10.53
N ASN A 30 -7.46 -16.72 10.51
CA ASN A 30 -8.40 -16.63 11.62
C ASN A 30 -7.89 -17.54 12.75
N GLN A 31 -7.31 -16.95 13.80
CA GLN A 31 -6.84 -17.67 14.99
C GLN A 31 -7.97 -18.27 15.83
N ASN A 32 -9.20 -17.79 15.64
CA ASN A 32 -10.39 -18.20 16.39
C ASN A 32 -11.17 -19.35 15.73
N LEU A 33 -10.51 -20.20 14.93
CA LEU A 33 -11.10 -21.45 14.46
C LEU A 33 -10.73 -22.55 15.46
N ASP A 34 -11.73 -23.03 16.20
CA ASP A 34 -11.61 -24.03 17.28
C ASP A 34 -11.00 -25.38 16.85
N SER A 35 -10.72 -25.58 15.56
CA SER A 35 -10.12 -26.80 15.05
C SER A 35 -8.70 -26.56 14.50
N GLN A 36 -7.73 -27.22 15.14
CA GLN A 36 -6.33 -27.25 14.73
C GLN A 36 -6.15 -27.77 13.28
N GLN A 37 -7.12 -28.53 12.76
CA GLN A 37 -7.12 -29.04 11.38
C GLN A 37 -7.46 -27.96 10.35
N THR A 38 -8.48 -27.14 10.60
CA THR A 38 -8.83 -26.02 9.70
C THR A 38 -7.67 -25.02 9.61
N GLN A 39 -7.01 -24.80 10.74
CA GLN A 39 -5.80 -23.98 10.82
C GLN A 39 -4.65 -24.52 9.95
N ARG A 40 -4.41 -25.83 9.95
CA ARG A 40 -3.38 -26.48 9.12
C ARG A 40 -3.73 -26.41 7.64
N LEU A 41 -4.99 -26.67 7.27
CA LEU A 41 -5.46 -26.63 5.88
C LEU A 41 -5.37 -25.22 5.28
N CYS A 42 -5.73 -24.19 6.04
CA CYS A 42 -5.58 -22.80 5.59
C CYS A 42 -4.12 -22.40 5.44
N ARG A 43 -3.23 -22.85 6.34
CA ARG A 43 -1.78 -22.64 6.23
C ARG A 43 -1.19 -23.37 5.01
N SER A 44 -1.57 -24.61 4.77
CA SER A 44 -1.14 -25.31 3.55
C SER A 44 -1.64 -24.61 2.28
N GLY A 45 -2.86 -24.06 2.31
CA GLY A 45 -3.41 -23.29 1.19
C GLY A 45 -2.63 -22.00 0.89
N THR A 46 -2.19 -21.29 1.93
CA THR A 46 -1.32 -20.09 1.79
C THR A 46 -0.02 -20.44 1.10
N PHE A 47 0.67 -21.48 1.61
CA PHE A 47 1.94 -21.92 1.05
C PHE A 47 1.77 -22.44 -0.38
N PHE A 48 0.68 -23.16 -0.65
CA PHE A 48 0.38 -23.66 -1.99
C PHE A 48 0.20 -22.51 -3.00
N LEU A 49 -0.56 -21.47 -2.66
CA LEU A 49 -0.75 -20.31 -3.54
C LEU A 49 0.52 -19.48 -3.71
N LEU A 50 1.31 -19.32 -2.64
CA LEU A 50 2.62 -18.69 -2.71
C LEU A 50 3.55 -19.45 -3.67
N ILE A 51 3.61 -20.77 -3.54
CA ILE A 51 4.42 -21.64 -4.42
C ILE A 51 3.92 -21.54 -5.87
N LEU A 52 2.61 -21.61 -6.11
CA LEU A 52 2.03 -21.47 -7.45
C LEU A 52 2.38 -20.12 -8.09
N ALA A 53 2.28 -19.03 -7.34
CA ALA A 53 2.61 -17.69 -7.83
C ALA A 53 4.10 -17.55 -8.17
N ILE A 54 4.99 -18.07 -7.34
CA ILE A 54 6.44 -18.04 -7.61
C ILE A 54 6.77 -18.95 -8.80
N GLN A 55 6.20 -20.15 -8.83
CA GLN A 55 6.41 -21.13 -9.89
C GLN A 55 5.94 -20.60 -11.25
N SER A 56 4.76 -19.96 -11.32
CA SER A 56 4.24 -19.41 -12.57
C SER A 56 5.11 -18.27 -13.09
N ASN A 57 5.56 -17.39 -12.19
CA ASN A 57 6.49 -16.32 -12.54
C ASN A 57 7.82 -16.86 -13.10
N ILE A 58 8.42 -17.87 -12.45
CA ILE A 58 9.65 -18.52 -12.94
C ILE A 58 9.41 -19.21 -14.28
N TYR A 59 8.30 -19.94 -14.44
CA TYR A 59 7.97 -20.65 -15.67
C TYR A 59 7.87 -19.70 -16.86
N ILE A 60 7.11 -18.61 -16.72
CA ILE A 60 6.93 -17.61 -17.77
C ILE A 60 8.23 -16.85 -18.03
N PHE A 61 9.01 -16.58 -16.98
CA PHE A 61 10.34 -15.98 -17.12
C PHE A 61 11.22 -16.84 -18.03
N VAL A 62 11.45 -18.11 -17.66
CA VAL A 62 12.30 -19.05 -18.40
C VAL A 62 11.78 -19.27 -19.82
N ARG A 63 10.47 -19.54 -19.98
CA ARG A 63 9.88 -19.87 -21.29
C ARG A 63 9.95 -18.72 -22.29
N ARG A 64 9.82 -17.48 -21.82
CA ARG A 64 9.85 -16.29 -22.68
C ARG A 64 11.21 -15.59 -22.65
N SER A 65 12.25 -16.18 -22.07
CA SER A 65 13.58 -15.56 -21.99
C SER A 65 14.29 -15.67 -23.34
N GLN A 66 14.58 -14.52 -23.95
CA GLN A 66 15.28 -14.47 -25.24
C GLN A 66 16.79 -14.75 -25.09
N ILE A 67 17.32 -14.73 -23.85
CA ILE A 67 18.73 -15.05 -23.56
C ILE A 67 19.06 -16.48 -23.95
N ILE A 68 18.13 -17.42 -23.76
CA ILE A 68 18.33 -18.83 -24.11
C ILE A 68 18.44 -18.98 -25.63
N GLU A 69 17.56 -18.32 -26.39
CA GLU A 69 17.61 -18.35 -27.86
C GLU A 69 18.90 -17.73 -28.42
N ILE A 70 19.43 -16.70 -27.77
CA ILE A 70 20.68 -16.03 -28.21
C ILE A 70 21.92 -16.82 -27.80
N LEU A 71 21.98 -17.37 -26.58
CA LEU A 71 23.12 -18.16 -26.10
C LEU A 71 23.29 -19.49 -26.83
N PHE A 72 22.18 -20.12 -27.23
CA PHE A 72 22.19 -21.39 -27.96
C PHE A 72 22.00 -21.22 -29.47
N GLY A 73 21.84 -19.97 -29.94
CA GLY A 73 21.74 -19.63 -31.35
C GLY A 73 23.10 -19.65 -32.05
N SER A 74 23.15 -20.16 -33.28
CA SER A 74 24.37 -20.21 -34.09
C SER A 74 24.68 -18.90 -34.84
N GLN A 75 24.05 -17.78 -34.46
CA GLN A 75 24.20 -16.48 -35.14
C GLN A 75 25.23 -15.59 -34.41
N GLU A 76 25.94 -14.75 -35.18
CA GLU A 76 26.84 -13.74 -34.61
C GLU A 76 26.06 -12.77 -33.70
N ILE A 77 26.59 -12.55 -32.50
CA ILE A 77 25.94 -11.75 -31.46
C ILE A 77 26.19 -10.27 -31.76
N ASN A 78 25.16 -9.56 -32.19
CA ASN A 78 25.19 -8.10 -32.23
C ASN A 78 25.16 -7.54 -30.79
N VAL A 79 26.17 -6.76 -30.42
CA VAL A 79 26.35 -6.20 -29.07
C VAL A 79 25.17 -5.30 -28.67
N ASP A 80 24.64 -4.48 -29.58
CA ASP A 80 23.52 -3.58 -29.27
C ASP A 80 22.24 -4.38 -28.98
N LYS A 81 22.01 -5.43 -29.77
CA LYS A 81 20.89 -6.35 -29.56
C LYS A 81 21.03 -7.15 -28.26
N LEU A 82 22.26 -7.54 -27.90
CA LEU A 82 22.55 -8.20 -26.63
C LEU A 82 22.28 -7.28 -25.43
N ILE A 83 22.69 -6.02 -25.51
CA ILE A 83 22.45 -5.02 -24.45
C ILE A 83 20.93 -4.83 -24.27
N GLU A 84 20.17 -4.68 -25.36
CA GLU A 84 18.72 -4.52 -25.29
C GLU A 84 18.04 -5.72 -24.61
N VAL A 85 18.44 -6.94 -24.97
CA VAL A 85 17.91 -8.18 -24.37
C VAL A 85 18.28 -8.30 -22.90
N LEU A 86 19.52 -7.97 -22.52
CA LEU A 86 19.95 -7.99 -21.11
C LEU A 86 19.17 -6.99 -20.27
N VAL A 87 18.91 -5.79 -20.78
CA VAL A 87 18.09 -4.77 -20.09
C VAL A 87 16.65 -5.26 -19.92
N HIS A 88 16.08 -5.88 -20.95
CA HIS A 88 14.73 -6.45 -20.89
C HIS A 88 14.62 -7.55 -19.83
N GLU A 89 15.58 -8.47 -19.80
CA GLU A 89 15.57 -9.59 -18.86
C GLU A 89 15.88 -9.14 -17.43
N LEU A 90 16.75 -8.15 -17.24
CA LEU A 90 16.99 -7.53 -15.94
C LEU A 90 15.71 -6.88 -15.40
N THR A 91 14.96 -6.18 -16.26
CA THR A 91 13.67 -5.59 -15.91
C THR A 91 12.69 -6.66 -15.45
N ARG A 92 12.52 -7.73 -16.23
CA ARG A 92 11.62 -8.83 -15.89
C ARG A 92 12.01 -9.55 -14.61
N PHE A 93 13.32 -9.74 -14.39
CA PHE A 93 13.85 -10.30 -13.16
C PHE A 93 13.56 -9.39 -11.95
N SER A 94 13.75 -8.07 -12.09
CA SER A 94 13.47 -7.11 -11.02
C SER A 94 12.01 -7.10 -10.60
N GLN A 95 11.08 -7.23 -11.55
CA GLN A 95 9.65 -7.37 -11.27
C GLN A 95 9.35 -8.66 -10.52
N LEU A 96 9.89 -9.80 -10.99
CA LEU A 96 9.71 -11.10 -10.35
C LEU A 96 10.21 -11.10 -8.90
N VAL A 97 11.40 -10.54 -8.65
CA VAL A 97 11.96 -10.43 -7.29
C VAL A 97 11.10 -9.52 -6.41
N SER A 98 10.67 -8.37 -6.94
CA SER A 98 9.81 -7.43 -6.21
C SER A 98 8.47 -8.07 -5.84
N ASP A 99 7.80 -8.71 -6.80
CA ASP A 99 6.53 -9.42 -6.59
C ASP A 99 6.68 -10.51 -5.53
N ALA A 100 7.76 -11.30 -5.58
CA ALA A 100 8.04 -12.33 -4.58
C ALA A 100 8.26 -11.73 -3.18
N ILE A 101 9.02 -10.65 -3.05
CA ILE A 101 9.26 -9.98 -1.76
C ILE A 101 7.96 -9.40 -1.19
N VAL A 102 7.13 -8.77 -2.03
CA VAL A 102 5.82 -8.24 -1.62
C VAL A 102 4.93 -9.38 -1.14
N HIS A 103 4.90 -10.48 -1.89
CA HIS A 103 4.06 -11.64 -1.57
C HIS A 103 4.46 -12.32 -0.26
N LEU A 104 5.77 -12.54 -0.05
CA LEU A 104 6.31 -13.04 1.22
C LEU A 104 6.00 -12.10 2.38
N SER A 105 6.18 -10.79 2.18
CA SER A 105 5.93 -9.82 3.23
C SER A 105 4.44 -9.72 3.59
N LEU A 106 3.55 -9.82 2.60
CA LEU A 106 2.11 -9.85 2.80
C LEU A 106 1.68 -11.04 3.68
N VAL A 107 2.22 -12.23 3.39
CA VAL A 107 1.88 -13.46 4.14
C VAL A 107 2.52 -13.45 5.54
N PHE A 108 3.80 -13.10 5.67
CA PHE A 108 4.54 -13.29 6.92
C PHE A 108 4.58 -12.06 7.83
N LYS A 109 4.53 -10.84 7.29
CA LYS A 109 4.75 -9.60 8.07
C LYS A 109 3.48 -8.77 8.24
N ILE A 110 2.68 -8.60 7.19
CA ILE A 110 1.56 -7.63 7.23
C ILE A 110 0.48 -8.06 8.22
N TRP A 111 0.08 -9.33 8.22
CA TRP A 111 -1.02 -9.77 9.09
C TRP A 111 -0.71 -9.61 10.59
N PRO A 112 0.44 -10.08 11.12
CA PRO A 112 0.84 -9.81 12.50
C PRO A 112 0.94 -8.31 12.84
N SER A 113 1.31 -7.50 11.84
CA SER A 113 1.42 -6.05 12.01
C SER A 113 0.05 -5.39 12.14
N VAL A 114 -0.93 -5.83 11.34
CA VAL A 114 -2.32 -5.37 11.43
C VAL A 114 -2.94 -5.77 12.77
N THR A 115 -2.69 -7.00 13.26
CA THR A 115 -3.21 -7.41 14.57
C THR A 115 -2.63 -6.56 15.70
N LEU A 116 -1.32 -6.33 15.71
CA LEU A 116 -0.67 -5.49 16.71
C LEU A 116 -1.17 -4.03 16.67
N PHE A 117 -1.40 -3.50 15.47
CA PHE A 117 -1.99 -2.18 15.27
C PHE A 117 -3.40 -2.09 15.86
N LEU A 118 -4.25 -3.10 15.62
CA LEU A 118 -5.62 -3.13 16.16
C LEU A 118 -5.63 -3.29 17.69
N GLU A 119 -4.76 -4.13 18.24
CA GLU A 119 -4.59 -4.29 19.70
C GLU A 119 -4.17 -2.96 20.35
N THR A 120 -3.29 -2.19 19.71
CA THR A 120 -2.89 -0.86 20.19
C THR A 120 -4.07 0.12 20.21
N LEU A 121 -4.97 0.03 19.22
CA LEU A 121 -6.15 0.89 19.11
C LEU A 121 -7.33 0.45 19.97
N GLU A 122 -7.34 -0.75 20.53
CA GLU A 122 -8.46 -1.28 21.32
C GLU A 122 -8.73 -0.43 22.57
N SER A 123 -7.66 0.07 23.21
CA SER A 123 -7.74 1.00 24.34
C SER A 123 -8.37 2.35 23.96
N VAL A 124 -8.27 2.76 22.69
CA VAL A 124 -8.85 3.98 22.13
C VAL A 124 -10.31 3.74 21.73
N ASP A 125 -10.60 2.59 21.11
CA ASP A 125 -11.95 2.21 20.67
C ASP A 125 -12.92 2.08 21.85
N SER A 126 -12.47 1.44 22.93
CA SER A 126 -13.20 1.34 24.20
C SER A 126 -13.50 2.71 24.82
N GLN A 127 -12.53 3.62 24.83
CA GLN A 127 -12.72 4.98 25.36
C GLN A 127 -13.72 5.81 24.55
N PHE A 128 -13.83 5.56 23.24
CA PHE A 128 -14.80 6.22 22.37
C PHE A 128 -16.15 5.49 22.26
N GLY A 129 -16.38 4.44 23.04
CA GLY A 129 -17.66 3.73 23.06
C GLY A 129 -17.92 2.91 21.80
N GLN A 130 -16.89 2.27 21.24
CA GLN A 130 -17.01 1.33 20.13
C GLN A 130 -17.74 1.88 18.89
N PRO A 131 -17.25 2.96 18.28
CA PRO A 131 -17.92 3.62 17.17
C PRO A 131 -18.07 2.76 15.91
N SER A 132 -19.15 2.96 15.13
CA SER A 132 -19.41 2.21 13.91
C SER A 132 -18.30 2.38 12.85
N LEU A 133 -17.80 1.25 12.33
CA LEU A 133 -16.73 1.21 11.31
C LEU A 133 -17.27 1.19 9.86
N SER A 134 -18.55 1.53 9.67
CA SER A 134 -19.19 1.56 8.34
C SER A 134 -18.52 2.51 7.33
N PRO A 135 -17.94 3.67 7.71
CA PRO A 135 -17.23 4.52 6.76
C PRO A 135 -15.99 3.82 6.18
N ILE A 136 -15.33 2.99 6.98
CA ILE A 136 -14.09 2.30 6.63
C ILE A 136 -14.37 1.13 5.68
N LYS A 137 -15.53 0.47 5.84
CA LYS A 137 -16.00 -0.58 4.93
C LYS A 137 -15.99 -0.14 3.47
N ARG A 138 -16.28 1.13 3.16
CA ARG A 138 -16.30 1.65 1.78
C ARG A 138 -14.93 1.50 1.09
N TYR A 139 -13.84 1.72 1.82
CA TYR A 139 -12.48 1.57 1.29
C TYR A 139 -12.15 0.12 0.96
N SER A 140 -12.59 -0.84 1.78
CA SER A 140 -12.42 -2.26 1.49
C SER A 140 -13.23 -2.71 0.27
N LEU A 141 -14.45 -2.19 0.08
CA LEU A 141 -15.28 -2.49 -1.08
C LEU A 141 -14.65 -1.92 -2.35
N PHE A 142 -14.21 -0.65 -2.30
CA PHE A 142 -13.55 -0.01 -3.42
C PHE A 142 -12.25 -0.73 -3.78
N GLY A 143 -11.45 -1.13 -2.79
CA GLY A 143 -10.24 -1.91 -3.01
C GLY A 143 -10.51 -3.26 -3.68
N LEU A 144 -11.56 -3.97 -3.26
CA LEU A 144 -11.99 -5.22 -3.91
C LEU A 144 -12.40 -5.00 -5.37
N ILE A 145 -13.27 -4.02 -5.63
CA ILE A 145 -13.74 -3.70 -6.98
C ILE A 145 -12.56 -3.32 -7.87
N TYR A 146 -11.65 -2.49 -7.37
CA TYR A 146 -10.45 -2.08 -8.09
C TYR A 146 -9.57 -3.28 -8.46
N MET A 147 -9.23 -4.15 -7.50
CA MET A 147 -8.41 -5.33 -7.77
C MET A 147 -9.05 -6.27 -8.79
N LEU A 148 -10.35 -6.56 -8.65
CA LEU A 148 -11.07 -7.41 -9.59
C LEU A 148 -11.13 -6.79 -10.99
N PHE A 149 -11.38 -5.49 -11.08
CA PHE A 149 -11.40 -4.77 -12.35
C PHE A 149 -10.05 -4.85 -13.06
N MET A 150 -8.94 -4.62 -12.34
CA MET A 150 -7.60 -4.66 -12.94
C MET A 150 -7.21 -6.06 -13.39
N VAL A 151 -7.54 -7.11 -12.62
CA VAL A 151 -7.29 -8.50 -13.01
C VAL A 151 -8.08 -8.87 -14.26
N VAL A 152 -9.38 -8.57 -14.29
CA VAL A 152 -10.24 -8.89 -15.44
C VAL A 152 -9.78 -8.15 -16.69
N LEU A 153 -9.45 -6.87 -16.56
CA LEU A 153 -8.96 -6.06 -17.67
C LEU A 153 -7.67 -6.63 -18.27
N ASN A 154 -6.70 -7.00 -17.43
CA ASN A 154 -5.46 -7.62 -17.87
C ASN A 154 -5.69 -9.00 -18.50
N TRP A 155 -6.62 -9.80 -17.97
CA TRP A 155 -6.98 -11.08 -18.59
C TRP A 155 -7.59 -10.90 -19.98
N ILE A 156 -8.46 -9.92 -20.18
CA ILE A 156 -9.07 -9.64 -21.49
C ILE A 156 -7.98 -9.26 -22.51
N LEU A 157 -7.09 -8.32 -22.14
CA LEU A 157 -6.01 -7.87 -23.01
C LEU A 157 -5.02 -8.99 -23.35
N PHE A 158 -4.64 -9.77 -22.35
CA PHE A 158 -3.77 -10.93 -22.55
C PHE A 158 -4.41 -11.96 -23.48
N THR A 159 -5.66 -12.33 -23.25
CA THR A 159 -6.39 -13.30 -24.10
C THR A 159 -6.46 -12.80 -25.54
N HIS A 160 -6.72 -11.51 -25.73
CA HIS A 160 -6.80 -10.92 -27.05
C HIS A 160 -5.42 -10.88 -27.76
N PHE A 161 -4.35 -10.54 -27.04
CA PHE A 161 -2.99 -10.59 -27.55
C PHE A 161 -2.59 -12.00 -27.99
N ASP A 162 -2.83 -13.00 -27.15
CA ASP A 162 -2.47 -14.39 -27.44
C ASP A 162 -3.31 -15.00 -28.57
N LEU A 163 -4.61 -14.66 -28.69
CA LEU A 163 -5.48 -15.14 -29.79
C LEU A 163 -4.99 -14.70 -31.17
N ASN A 164 -4.33 -13.56 -31.22
CA ASN A 164 -3.77 -12.94 -32.42
C ASN A 164 -2.32 -13.41 -32.71
N HIS A 165 -1.71 -14.23 -31.85
CA HIS A 165 -0.34 -14.71 -32.05
C HIS A 165 -0.29 -15.93 -33.00
N PRO A 166 0.59 -15.94 -34.03
CA PRO A 166 0.56 -16.93 -35.12
C PRO A 166 0.99 -18.37 -34.75
N VAL A 167 1.52 -18.62 -33.54
CA VAL A 167 2.07 -19.93 -33.15
C VAL A 167 1.22 -20.56 -32.04
N ARG A 168 0.22 -21.36 -32.42
CA ARG A 168 -0.87 -21.85 -31.53
C ARG A 168 -0.63 -23.18 -30.80
N LEU A 169 0.54 -23.82 -30.89
CA LEU A 169 0.65 -25.27 -30.62
C LEU A 169 1.02 -25.73 -29.18
N ALA A 170 1.25 -24.84 -28.20
CA ALA A 170 1.59 -25.25 -26.82
C ALA A 170 0.87 -24.39 -25.74
N TYR A 171 -0.46 -24.35 -25.83
CA TYR A 171 -1.27 -23.21 -25.41
C TYR A 171 -1.84 -23.28 -23.98
N TRP A 172 -2.39 -24.42 -23.54
CA TRP A 172 -3.17 -24.46 -22.28
C TRP A 172 -2.35 -24.29 -21.01
N LEU A 173 -1.16 -24.90 -20.95
CA LEU A 173 -0.29 -24.75 -19.79
C LEU A 173 0.27 -23.31 -19.72
N ASP A 174 0.65 -22.70 -20.85
CA ASP A 174 1.12 -21.31 -20.84
C ASP A 174 0.01 -20.33 -20.45
N MET A 175 -1.18 -20.54 -20.99
CA MET A 175 -2.38 -19.78 -20.66
C MET A 175 -2.68 -19.86 -19.17
N LEU A 176 -2.73 -21.08 -18.61
CA LEU A 176 -2.98 -21.30 -17.20
C LEU A 176 -1.91 -20.62 -16.32
N GLN A 177 -0.63 -20.80 -16.66
CA GLN A 177 0.48 -20.18 -15.93
C GLN A 177 0.40 -18.65 -15.99
N ASN A 178 0.09 -18.06 -17.15
CA ASN A 178 -0.08 -16.61 -17.30
C ASN A 178 -1.32 -16.10 -16.55
N SER A 179 -2.44 -16.83 -16.56
CA SER A 179 -3.62 -16.45 -15.77
C SER A 179 -3.30 -16.44 -14.27
N ILE A 180 -2.57 -17.45 -13.78
CA ILE A 180 -2.09 -17.50 -12.39
C ILE A 180 -1.18 -16.31 -12.11
N LYS A 181 -0.21 -16.02 -13.00
CA LYS A 181 0.71 -14.88 -12.86
C LYS A 181 -0.03 -13.54 -12.82
N ILE A 182 -0.98 -13.29 -13.72
CA ILE A 182 -1.73 -12.04 -13.78
C ILE A 182 -2.54 -11.87 -12.49
N PHE A 183 -3.25 -12.92 -12.07
CA PHE A 183 -4.01 -12.91 -10.84
C PHE A 183 -3.11 -12.66 -9.62
N SER A 184 -1.99 -13.38 -9.53
CA SER A 184 -1.05 -13.24 -8.43
C SER A 184 -0.43 -11.84 -8.43
N ASN A 185 0.21 -11.42 -9.51
CA ASN A 185 1.01 -10.20 -9.49
C ASN A 185 0.13 -8.97 -9.28
N LEU A 186 -1.06 -8.90 -9.89
CA LEU A 186 -1.97 -7.76 -9.67
C LEU A 186 -2.62 -7.80 -8.29
N CYS A 187 -3.21 -8.91 -7.86
CA CYS A 187 -3.85 -8.96 -6.54
C CYS A 187 -2.83 -8.70 -5.43
N LEU A 188 -1.68 -9.34 -5.48
CA LEU A 188 -0.76 -9.41 -4.34
C LEU A 188 0.09 -8.15 -4.18
N THR A 189 0.37 -7.46 -5.27
CA THR A 189 1.08 -6.17 -5.20
C THR A 189 0.15 -5.06 -4.75
N VAL A 190 -1.12 -5.09 -5.14
CA VAL A 190 -2.12 -4.07 -4.81
C VAL A 190 -2.68 -4.24 -3.39
N LEU A 191 -2.81 -5.48 -2.89
CA LEU A 191 -3.42 -5.80 -1.60
C LEU A 191 -2.73 -5.14 -0.38
N PRO A 192 -1.38 -5.16 -0.23
CA PRO A 192 -0.68 -4.44 0.83
C PRO A 192 -1.00 -2.95 0.89
N VAL A 193 -1.13 -2.31 -0.28
CA VAL A 193 -1.43 -0.89 -0.40
C VAL A 193 -2.83 -0.61 0.12
N TRP A 194 -3.82 -1.43 -0.25
CA TRP A 194 -5.18 -1.30 0.30
C TRP A 194 -5.26 -1.59 1.80
N LEU A 195 -4.51 -2.57 2.30
CA LEU A 195 -4.43 -2.81 3.75
C LEU A 195 -3.85 -1.60 4.49
N PHE A 196 -2.81 -0.98 3.95
CA PHE A 196 -2.25 0.26 4.49
C PHE A 196 -3.28 1.40 4.46
N ILE A 197 -4.00 1.59 3.34
CA ILE A 197 -5.05 2.62 3.22
C ILE A 197 -6.15 2.39 4.26
N ILE A 198 -6.68 1.17 4.36
CA ILE A 198 -7.77 0.84 5.29
C ILE A 198 -7.35 1.09 6.74
N CYS A 199 -6.13 0.69 7.12
CA CYS A 199 -5.59 0.94 8.45
C CYS A 199 -5.32 2.44 8.69
N GLY A 200 -4.80 3.15 7.69
CA GLY A 200 -4.61 4.61 7.74
C GLY A 200 -5.92 5.36 7.91
N GLN A 201 -6.99 4.95 7.21
CA GLN A 201 -8.32 5.54 7.36
C GLN A 201 -8.94 5.23 8.73
N LEU A 202 -8.69 4.05 9.30
CA LEU A 202 -9.07 3.73 10.69
C LEU A 202 -8.37 4.68 11.68
N TYR A 203 -7.06 4.89 11.51
CA TYR A 203 -6.31 5.86 12.32
C TYR A 203 -6.89 7.27 12.19
N ILE A 204 -7.07 7.77 10.96
CA ILE A 204 -7.62 9.12 10.70
C ILE A 204 -9.01 9.26 11.34
N PHE A 205 -9.84 8.23 11.28
CA PHE A 205 -11.17 8.23 11.89
C PHE A 205 -11.12 8.45 13.41
N TYR A 206 -10.26 7.70 14.13
CA TYR A 206 -10.11 7.88 15.57
C TYR A 206 -9.46 9.21 15.94
N THR A 207 -8.46 9.66 15.17
CA THR A 207 -7.81 10.96 15.41
C THR A 207 -8.79 12.12 15.20
N ARG A 208 -9.66 12.07 14.18
CA ARG A 208 -10.73 13.06 14.00
C ARG A 208 -11.71 13.11 15.17
N LYS A 209 -12.09 11.95 15.72
CA LYS A 209 -12.95 11.89 16.91
C LYS A 209 -12.26 12.49 18.13
N LEU A 210 -10.98 12.20 18.31
CA LEU A 210 -10.19 12.80 19.37
C LEU A 210 -10.14 14.33 19.23
N ILE A 211 -9.87 14.84 18.02
CA ILE A 211 -9.86 16.28 17.73
C ILE A 211 -11.22 16.91 18.07
N ALA A 212 -12.33 16.30 17.69
CA ALA A 212 -13.67 16.80 18.02
C ALA A 212 -13.89 16.87 19.54
N ASN A 213 -13.50 15.83 20.28
CA ASN A 213 -13.60 15.80 21.74
C ASN A 213 -12.69 16.85 22.41
N LEU A 214 -11.49 17.08 21.87
CA LEU A 214 -10.58 18.12 22.36
C LEU A 214 -11.13 19.53 22.09
N LYS A 215 -11.72 19.77 20.91
CA LYS A 215 -12.39 21.05 20.58
C LYS A 215 -13.61 21.31 21.48
N LEU A 216 -14.41 20.28 21.77
CA LEU A 216 -15.53 20.39 22.73
C LEU A 216 -15.03 20.71 24.14
N LEU A 217 -13.98 20.03 24.59
CA LEU A 217 -13.35 20.29 25.87
C LEU A 217 -12.81 21.73 25.95
N TYR A 218 -12.20 22.23 24.88
CA TYR A 218 -11.72 23.61 24.77
C TYR A 218 -12.84 24.62 24.99
N LEU A 219 -14.00 24.42 24.33
CA LEU A 219 -15.17 25.28 24.50
C LEU A 219 -15.72 25.21 25.93
N MET A 220 -15.77 24.03 26.54
CA MET A 220 -16.22 23.86 27.92
C MET A 220 -15.28 24.56 28.91
N VAL A 221 -13.96 24.44 28.74
CA VAL A 221 -12.97 25.07 29.60
C VAL A 221 -12.98 26.59 29.45
N ARG A 222 -13.11 27.10 28.22
CA ARG A 222 -13.20 28.55 27.96
C ARG A 222 -14.42 29.20 28.61
N ASN A 223 -15.55 28.49 28.66
CA ASN A 223 -16.81 29.01 29.15
C ASN A 223 -17.02 28.76 30.66
N ALA A 224 -16.22 27.90 31.29
CA ALA A 224 -16.34 27.58 32.71
C ALA A 224 -15.42 28.47 33.56
N THR A 225 -15.99 29.13 34.58
CA THR A 225 -15.24 29.96 35.55
C THR A 225 -14.42 29.15 36.56
N VAL A 226 -14.70 27.85 36.72
CA VAL A 226 -13.94 26.91 37.57
C VAL A 226 -13.78 25.58 36.83
N PRO A 227 -12.56 25.03 36.70
CA PRO A 227 -12.36 23.73 36.06
C PRO A 227 -12.97 22.62 36.92
N SER A 228 -13.99 21.92 36.41
CA SER A 228 -14.58 20.77 37.09
C SER A 228 -13.61 19.58 37.06
N GLY A 229 -13.55 18.79 38.14
CA GLY A 229 -12.73 17.56 38.19
C GLY A 229 -13.06 16.56 37.09
N THR A 230 -14.29 16.61 36.55
CA THR A 230 -14.73 15.80 35.41
C THR A 230 -14.09 16.25 34.09
N ALA A 231 -13.84 17.54 33.88
CA ALA A 231 -13.12 18.06 32.72
C ALA A 231 -11.65 17.63 32.75
N VAL A 232 -11.02 17.65 33.93
CA VAL A 232 -9.64 17.17 34.15
C VAL A 232 -9.51 15.69 33.78
N GLN A 233 -10.40 14.84 34.30
CA GLN A 233 -10.39 13.40 34.05
C GLN A 233 -10.60 13.06 32.56
N ARG A 234 -11.51 13.78 31.89
CA ARG A 234 -11.72 13.67 30.43
C ARG A 234 -10.51 14.14 29.61
N THR A 235 -9.79 15.14 30.09
CA THR A 235 -8.54 15.60 29.45
C THR A 235 -7.47 14.51 29.50
N PHE A 236 -7.28 13.88 30.67
CA PHE A 236 -6.28 12.82 30.84
C PHE A 236 -6.62 11.51 30.11
N SER A 237 -7.91 11.14 30.00
CA SER A 237 -8.30 10.01 29.16
C SER A 237 -8.01 10.28 27.68
N ASN A 238 -8.35 11.48 27.19
CA ASN A 238 -8.07 11.89 25.82
C ASN A 238 -6.57 11.93 25.51
N LEU A 239 -5.73 12.38 26.46
CA LEU A 239 -4.27 12.37 26.33
C LEU A 239 -3.68 10.95 26.30
N ARG A 240 -4.24 10.00 27.06
CA ARG A 240 -3.84 8.58 26.97
C ARG A 240 -4.20 7.99 25.61
N SER A 241 -5.41 8.27 25.11
CA SER A 241 -5.83 7.85 23.76
C SER A 241 -4.91 8.38 22.67
N LEU A 242 -4.46 9.62 22.80
CA LEU A 242 -3.51 10.26 21.90
C LEU A 242 -2.19 9.50 21.81
N LYS A 243 -1.59 9.12 22.95
CA LYS A 243 -0.35 8.33 22.98
C LYS A 243 -0.50 7.00 22.23
N HIS A 244 -1.61 6.29 22.45
CA HIS A 244 -1.89 5.03 21.74
C HIS A 244 -2.09 5.24 20.23
N LEU A 245 -2.72 6.35 19.82
CA LEU A 245 -2.83 6.73 18.41
C LEU A 245 -1.45 6.96 17.78
N TYR A 246 -0.55 7.71 18.43
CA TYR A 246 0.80 7.92 17.91
C TYR A 246 1.60 6.62 17.77
N LEU A 247 1.53 5.74 18.79
CA LEU A 247 2.15 4.42 18.71
C LEU A 247 1.57 3.60 17.55
N ALA A 248 0.25 3.65 17.35
CA ALA A 248 -0.41 2.97 16.23
C ALA A 248 0.05 3.53 14.86
N ALA A 249 0.22 4.84 14.72
CA ALA A 249 0.77 5.46 13.51
C ALA A 249 2.23 5.06 13.26
N GLU A 250 3.06 5.00 14.31
CA GLU A 250 4.45 4.54 14.21
C GLU A 250 4.51 3.05 13.80
N LEU A 251 3.67 2.20 14.38
CA LEU A 251 3.57 0.79 14.02
C LEU A 251 3.17 0.63 12.55
N LEU A 252 2.15 1.36 12.09
CA LEU A 252 1.71 1.36 10.71
C LEU A 252 2.86 1.75 9.77
N HIS A 253 3.58 2.83 10.08
CA HIS A 253 4.70 3.30 9.27
C HIS A 253 5.86 2.29 9.26
N ARG A 254 6.33 1.85 10.42
CA ARG A 254 7.50 0.97 10.55
C ARG A 254 7.28 -0.40 9.94
N HIS A 255 6.11 -1.00 10.17
CA HIS A 255 5.85 -2.37 9.75
C HIS A 255 5.44 -2.47 8.27
N PHE A 256 4.80 -1.44 7.71
CA PHE A 256 4.53 -1.37 6.28
C PHE A 256 5.69 -0.78 5.48
N SER A 257 6.68 -0.13 6.11
CA SER A 257 7.79 0.56 5.45
C SER A 257 8.49 -0.30 4.38
N THR A 258 8.87 -1.53 4.70
CA THR A 258 9.55 -2.39 3.73
C THR A 258 8.66 -2.72 2.52
N VAL A 259 7.38 -3.03 2.75
CA VAL A 259 6.47 -3.42 1.67
C VAL A 259 6.11 -2.22 0.80
N LEU A 260 5.91 -1.06 1.42
CA LEU A 260 5.67 0.19 0.70
C LEU A 260 6.90 0.62 -0.09
N ALA A 261 8.12 0.44 0.43
CA ALA A 261 9.35 0.74 -0.31
C ALA A 261 9.49 -0.13 -1.57
N VAL A 262 9.27 -1.44 -1.44
CA VAL A 262 9.30 -2.35 -2.59
C VAL A 262 8.19 -2.02 -3.57
N ASN A 263 6.99 -1.66 -3.10
CA ASN A 263 5.91 -1.20 -3.98
C ASN A 263 6.27 0.10 -4.71
N CYS A 264 6.81 1.10 -4.02
CA CYS A 264 7.24 2.36 -4.64
C CYS A 264 8.33 2.12 -5.70
N PHE A 265 9.32 1.27 -5.40
CA PHE A 265 10.34 0.87 -6.36
C PHE A 265 9.74 0.16 -7.58
N LEU A 266 8.86 -0.82 -7.34
CA LEU A 266 8.17 -1.53 -8.41
C LEU A 266 7.33 -0.59 -9.27
N THR A 267 6.57 0.33 -8.67
CA THR A 267 5.79 1.32 -9.43
C THR A 267 6.68 2.21 -10.29
N PHE A 268 7.84 2.62 -9.78
CA PHE A 268 8.80 3.43 -10.53
C PHE A 268 9.35 2.66 -11.73
N VAL A 269 9.83 1.43 -11.53
CA VAL A 269 10.35 0.57 -12.60
C VAL A 269 9.27 0.32 -13.65
N THR A 270 8.05 -0.05 -13.24
CA THR A 270 6.92 -0.29 -14.15
C THR A 270 6.55 0.95 -14.94
N MET A 271 6.48 2.13 -14.30
CA MET A 271 6.21 3.37 -15.03
C MET A 271 7.29 3.68 -16.07
N PHE A 272 8.57 3.48 -15.74
CA PHE A 272 9.68 3.65 -16.68
C PHE A 272 9.59 2.70 -17.87
N THR A 273 9.39 1.41 -17.59
CA THR A 273 9.47 0.35 -18.61
C THR A 273 8.23 0.33 -19.50
N SER A 274 7.05 0.46 -18.91
CA SER A 274 5.80 0.48 -19.67
C SER A 274 5.69 1.75 -20.51
N SER A 275 6.19 2.90 -20.02
CA SER A 275 6.22 4.12 -20.84
C SER A 275 7.17 4.01 -22.04
N TYR A 276 8.31 3.33 -21.90
CA TYR A 276 9.18 3.00 -23.03
C TYR A 276 8.44 2.15 -24.07
N TYR A 277 7.73 1.11 -23.64
CA TYR A 277 6.96 0.24 -24.52
C TYR A 277 5.79 0.94 -25.21
N ILE A 278 5.14 1.90 -24.56
CA ILE A 278 4.12 2.74 -25.20
C ILE A 278 4.70 3.40 -26.46
N ILE A 279 5.87 4.04 -26.37
CA ILE A 279 6.50 4.71 -27.52
C ILE A 279 6.85 3.70 -28.62
N GLU A 280 7.46 2.58 -28.26
CA GLU A 280 7.92 1.59 -29.24
C GLU A 280 6.75 0.91 -29.98
N PHE A 281 5.73 0.47 -29.25
CA PHE A 281 4.58 -0.23 -29.86
C PHE A 281 3.60 0.71 -30.54
N TYR A 282 3.54 1.99 -30.12
CA TYR A 282 2.80 3.01 -30.84
C TYR A 282 3.36 3.20 -32.26
N LYS A 283 4.69 3.31 -32.40
CA LYS A 283 5.33 3.37 -33.73
C LYS A 283 5.05 2.14 -34.60
N ARG A 284 4.95 0.96 -33.99
CA ARG A 284 4.63 -0.31 -34.67
C ARG A 284 3.13 -0.52 -34.95
N GLY A 285 2.25 0.38 -34.53
CA GLY A 285 0.81 0.27 -34.71
C GLY A 285 0.14 -0.83 -33.87
N ASN A 286 0.80 -1.36 -32.84
CA ASN A 286 0.25 -2.44 -32.01
C ASN A 286 -0.59 -1.87 -30.84
N VAL A 287 -1.82 -1.48 -31.16
CA VAL A 287 -2.73 -0.77 -30.24
C VAL A 287 -3.01 -1.54 -28.95
N ILE A 288 -3.07 -2.88 -29.00
CA ILE A 288 -3.39 -3.72 -27.83
C ILE A 288 -2.29 -3.63 -26.78
N VAL A 289 -1.02 -3.70 -27.21
CA VAL A 289 0.14 -3.61 -26.31
C VAL A 289 0.31 -2.20 -25.76
N VAL A 290 -0.05 -1.18 -26.55
CA VAL A 290 -0.11 0.21 -26.10
C VAL A 290 -1.16 0.35 -24.99
N CYS A 291 -2.38 -0.15 -25.20
CA CYS A 291 -3.45 -0.11 -24.19
C CYS A 291 -3.01 -0.82 -22.90
N TRP A 292 -2.38 -1.99 -23.01
CA TRP A 292 -1.85 -2.73 -21.86
C TRP A 292 -0.82 -1.91 -21.10
N SER A 293 0.17 -1.36 -21.80
CA SER A 293 1.23 -0.56 -21.19
C SER A 293 0.69 0.72 -20.54
N CYS A 294 -0.33 1.36 -21.14
CA CYS A 294 -1.02 2.51 -20.55
C CYS A 294 -1.73 2.16 -19.24
N ILE A 295 -2.36 0.98 -19.18
CA ILE A 295 -3.01 0.50 -17.96
C ILE A 295 -1.98 0.30 -16.86
N ASP A 296 -0.84 -0.32 -17.16
CA ASP A 296 0.24 -0.53 -16.18
C ASP A 296 0.81 0.80 -15.64
N VAL A 297 0.99 1.80 -16.50
CA VAL A 297 1.43 3.14 -16.08
C VAL A 297 0.39 3.82 -15.18
N LEU A 298 -0.89 3.80 -15.60
CA LEU A 298 -1.97 4.42 -14.84
C LEU A 298 -2.14 3.76 -13.48
N GLU A 299 -2.08 2.44 -13.45
CA GLU A 299 -2.19 1.63 -12.25
C GLU A 299 -1.03 1.92 -11.28
N ALA A 300 0.21 1.93 -11.78
CA ALA A 300 1.39 2.22 -10.98
C ALA A 300 1.36 3.65 -10.41
N PHE A 301 0.90 4.61 -11.22
CA PHE A 301 0.70 6.00 -10.77
C PHE A 301 -0.37 6.10 -9.68
N LEU A 302 -1.53 5.47 -9.87
CA LEU A 302 -2.62 5.46 -8.88
C LEU A 302 -2.17 4.84 -7.56
N ARG A 303 -1.44 3.72 -7.61
CA ARG A 303 -0.84 3.09 -6.43
C ARG A 303 0.09 4.05 -5.69
N PHE A 304 1.04 4.65 -6.40
CA PHE A 304 2.00 5.60 -5.81
C PHE A 304 1.29 6.81 -5.21
N TRP A 305 0.31 7.38 -5.92
CA TRP A 305 -0.50 8.49 -5.44
C TRP A 305 -1.27 8.13 -4.18
N LEU A 306 -1.92 6.96 -4.12
CA LEU A 306 -2.69 6.52 -2.95
C LEU A 306 -1.84 6.35 -1.69
N ILE A 307 -0.62 5.80 -1.83
CA ILE A 307 0.34 5.66 -0.73
C ILE A 307 0.71 7.05 -0.19
N CYS A 308 1.17 7.94 -1.07
CA CYS A 308 1.56 9.30 -0.72
C CYS A 308 0.39 10.11 -0.14
N HIS A 309 -0.81 9.96 -0.71
CA HIS A 309 -2.01 10.65 -0.24
C HIS A 309 -2.40 10.23 1.16
N THR A 310 -2.38 8.93 1.45
CA THR A 310 -2.71 8.40 2.79
C THR A 310 -1.67 8.85 3.82
N SER A 311 -0.38 8.80 3.48
CA SER A 311 0.71 9.31 4.32
C SER A 311 0.51 10.79 4.66
N ASP A 312 0.21 11.63 3.66
CA ASP A 312 -0.06 13.05 3.87
C ASP A 312 -1.29 13.29 4.76
N GLN A 313 -2.38 12.55 4.57
CA GLN A 313 -3.57 12.69 5.42
C GLN A 313 -3.29 12.34 6.89
N ILE A 314 -2.49 11.29 7.14
CA ILE A 314 -2.04 10.92 8.49
C ILE A 314 -1.23 12.06 9.10
N ARG A 315 -0.31 12.66 8.33
CA ARG A 315 0.50 13.80 8.78
C ARG A 315 -0.35 15.04 9.05
N GLU A 316 -1.23 15.42 8.14
CA GLU A 316 -2.13 16.58 8.25
C GLU A 316 -3.01 16.49 9.51
N ILE A 317 -3.67 15.33 9.73
CA ILE A 317 -4.55 15.17 10.90
C ILE A 317 -3.77 15.18 12.22
N THR A 318 -2.53 14.71 12.19
CA THR A 318 -1.62 14.71 13.34
C THR A 318 -1.22 16.15 13.69
N ILE A 319 -0.86 16.96 12.69
CA ILE A 319 -0.54 18.39 12.86
C ILE A 319 -1.76 19.17 13.39
N GLU A 320 -2.96 18.91 12.86
CA GLU A 320 -4.20 19.52 13.36
C GLU A 320 -4.40 19.18 14.84
N CYS A 321 -4.22 17.91 15.21
CA CYS A 321 -4.34 17.47 16.60
C CYS A 321 -3.36 18.20 17.54
N ILE A 322 -2.09 18.32 17.16
CA ILE A 322 -1.07 19.06 17.92
C ILE A 322 -1.48 20.53 18.09
N THR A 323 -2.02 21.15 17.05
CA THR A 323 -2.44 22.55 17.07
C THR A 323 -3.59 22.77 18.07
N VAL A 324 -4.57 21.87 18.10
CA VAL A 324 -5.69 21.92 19.07
C VAL A 324 -5.21 21.66 20.51
N LEU A 325 -4.20 20.82 20.70
CA LEU A 325 -3.61 20.60 22.03
C LEU A 325 -2.85 21.83 22.53
N ARG A 326 -2.14 22.53 21.64
CA ARG A 326 -1.48 23.80 21.97
C ARG A 326 -2.49 24.85 22.40
N SER A 327 -3.62 25.00 21.69
CA SER A 327 -4.65 25.96 22.09
C SER A 327 -5.31 25.61 23.43
N LEU A 328 -5.48 24.31 23.74
CA LEU A 328 -5.95 23.84 25.05
C LEU A 328 -4.96 24.13 26.19
N ARG A 329 -3.66 24.05 25.93
CA ARG A 329 -2.62 24.43 26.90
C ARG A 329 -2.70 25.92 27.19
N ASP A 330 -2.77 26.74 26.15
CA ASP A 330 -2.63 28.20 26.25
C ASP A 330 -3.88 28.88 26.86
N THR A 331 -5.03 28.20 26.86
CA THR A 331 -6.29 28.71 27.46
C THR A 331 -6.44 28.44 28.94
N ARG A 332 -5.56 27.64 29.54
CA ARG A 332 -5.65 27.28 30.96
C ARG A 332 -4.81 28.27 31.77
N ASN A 333 -5.48 29.22 32.44
CA ASN A 333 -4.86 30.30 33.21
C ASN A 333 -3.72 29.82 34.13
N GLU A 334 -2.78 30.74 34.40
CA GLU A 334 -1.52 30.59 35.16
C GLU A 334 -1.64 29.90 36.54
N GLY A 335 -2.85 29.74 37.09
CA GLY A 335 -3.10 29.10 38.38
C GLY A 335 -3.00 27.56 38.43
N ASN A 336 -3.10 26.83 37.31
CA ASN A 336 -3.05 25.35 37.27
C ASN A 336 -1.76 24.80 36.60
N MET A 337 -0.59 25.30 37.01
CA MET A 337 0.71 24.96 36.43
C MET A 337 1.01 23.45 36.32
N SER A 338 0.60 22.62 37.29
CA SER A 338 0.87 21.17 37.29
C SER A 338 0.24 20.45 36.08
N GLU A 339 -0.96 20.85 35.67
CA GLU A 339 -1.67 20.20 34.58
C GLU A 339 -1.27 20.75 33.21
N CYS A 340 -0.95 22.05 33.15
CA CYS A 340 -0.32 22.67 31.98
C CYS A 340 1.06 22.03 31.70
N ASN A 341 1.83 21.72 32.74
CA ASN A 341 3.11 21.02 32.61
C ASN A 341 2.92 19.59 32.09
N LYS A 342 1.87 18.88 32.50
CA LYS A 342 1.53 17.56 31.95
C LYS A 342 1.13 17.64 30.47
N ILE A 343 0.26 18.57 30.10
CA ILE A 343 -0.12 18.79 28.69
C ILE A 343 1.12 19.19 27.87
N THR A 344 2.00 20.04 28.40
CA THR A 344 3.26 20.43 27.76
C THR A 344 4.20 19.24 27.59
N SER A 345 4.36 18.40 28.62
CA SER A 345 5.12 17.15 28.53
C SER A 345 4.56 16.22 27.46
N TYR A 346 3.23 16.12 27.34
CA TYR A 346 2.60 15.33 26.27
C TYR A 346 2.82 15.96 24.90
N ILE A 347 2.71 17.28 24.75
CA ILE A 347 3.02 17.98 23.50
C ILE A 347 4.49 17.78 23.12
N ILE A 348 5.40 17.76 24.08
CA ILE A 348 6.84 17.49 23.85
C ILE A 348 7.05 16.02 23.47
N GLU A 349 6.50 15.06 24.21
CA GLU A 349 6.61 13.62 23.91
C GLU A 349 6.05 13.33 22.51
N ILE A 350 4.90 13.93 22.19
CA ILE A 350 4.27 13.85 20.88
C ILE A 350 5.07 14.57 19.81
N SER A 351 5.64 15.73 20.10
CA SER A 351 6.48 16.45 19.13
C SER A 351 7.81 15.74 18.88
N GLN A 352 8.32 15.01 19.85
CA GLN A 352 9.49 14.14 19.70
C GLN A 352 9.13 12.90 18.87
N MET A 353 7.98 12.27 19.13
CA MET A 353 7.43 11.22 18.27
C MET A 353 7.09 11.75 16.87
N SER A 354 6.62 13.01 16.76
CA SER A 354 6.28 13.65 15.50
C SER A 354 7.52 14.02 14.71
N LYS A 355 8.68 14.33 15.31
CA LYS A 355 9.94 14.45 14.57
C LYS A 355 10.33 13.16 13.84
N ASN A 356 9.84 12.01 14.32
CA ASN A 356 9.94 10.74 13.60
C ASN A 356 8.82 10.58 12.54
N LEU A 357 7.64 11.19 12.71
CA LEU A 357 6.58 11.25 11.68
C LEU A 357 6.82 12.31 10.57
N ASP A 358 7.40 13.47 10.87
CA ASP A 358 7.82 14.47 9.86
C ASP A 358 8.86 13.86 8.91
N ARG A 359 9.58 12.84 9.41
CA ARG A 359 10.38 11.88 8.65
C ARG A 359 9.60 10.60 8.34
N HIS A 360 8.35 10.67 7.87
CA HIS A 360 7.61 9.57 7.22
C HIS A 360 8.37 9.09 5.98
N SER A 361 9.54 8.52 6.23
CA SER A 361 10.57 8.13 5.30
C SER A 361 10.57 6.63 5.32
N LEU A 362 10.39 6.02 4.15
CA LEU A 362 10.51 4.59 4.00
C LEU A 362 11.96 4.22 4.27
N ASN A 363 12.18 3.48 5.36
CA ASN A 363 13.49 3.08 5.87
C ASN A 363 14.50 4.24 6.02
N GLY A 364 14.05 5.48 6.27
CA GLY A 364 14.94 6.63 6.39
C GLY A 364 15.36 7.26 5.06
N VAL A 365 14.91 6.74 3.91
CA VAL A 365 15.41 7.13 2.58
C VAL A 365 14.40 7.96 1.78
N LEU A 366 13.12 7.56 1.76
CA LEU A 366 12.12 8.20 0.88
C LEU A 366 10.95 8.77 1.69
N SER A 367 10.86 10.11 1.81
CA SER A 367 9.76 10.79 2.50
C SER A 367 8.45 10.71 1.69
N LEU A 368 7.52 9.84 2.07
CA LEU A 368 6.24 9.66 1.37
C LEU A 368 5.37 10.91 1.49
N SER A 369 5.23 11.64 0.39
CA SER A 369 4.35 12.80 0.28
C SER A 369 3.92 13.02 -1.16
N LYS A 370 2.77 13.66 -1.37
CA LYS A 370 2.30 14.10 -2.69
C LYS A 370 3.32 15.00 -3.39
N SER A 371 4.18 15.69 -2.64
CA SER A 371 5.27 16.49 -3.21
C SER A 371 6.28 15.66 -4.02
N LEU A 372 6.37 14.33 -3.80
CA LEU A 372 7.20 13.44 -4.61
C LEU A 372 6.58 13.09 -5.97
N ILE A 373 5.28 13.31 -6.14
CA ILE A 373 4.56 12.88 -7.35
C ILE A 373 5.02 13.70 -8.56
N ILE A 374 5.13 15.02 -8.39
CA ILE A 374 5.56 15.92 -9.48
C ILE A 374 7.00 15.60 -9.92
N PRO A 375 8.01 15.55 -9.03
CA PRO A 375 9.36 15.16 -9.42
C PRO A 375 9.43 13.77 -10.05
N THR A 376 8.65 12.80 -9.55
CA THR A 376 8.64 11.45 -10.15
C THR A 376 8.11 11.48 -11.58
N LEU A 377 7.01 12.21 -11.82
CA LEU A 377 6.47 12.41 -13.17
C LEU A 377 7.45 13.17 -14.06
N GLU A 378 8.09 14.22 -13.56
CA GLU A 378 9.12 14.97 -14.29
C GLU A 378 10.26 14.06 -14.75
N ILE A 379 10.81 13.23 -13.85
CA ILE A 379 11.88 12.29 -14.20
C ILE A 379 11.41 11.31 -15.29
N ILE A 380 10.20 10.76 -15.17
CA ILE A 380 9.63 9.85 -16.19
C ILE A 380 9.46 10.57 -17.53
N PHE A 381 8.86 11.77 -17.55
CA PHE A 381 8.63 12.53 -18.77
C PHE A 381 9.95 12.99 -19.42
N THR A 382 10.91 13.48 -18.63
CA THR A 382 12.24 13.85 -19.12
C THR A 382 12.95 12.63 -19.73
N TYR A 383 12.92 11.48 -19.07
CA TYR A 383 13.47 10.24 -19.61
C TYR A 383 12.83 9.85 -20.94
N LEU A 384 11.50 9.92 -21.03
CA LEU A 384 10.77 9.61 -22.26
C LEU A 384 11.09 10.58 -23.39
N LEU A 385 11.18 11.88 -23.10
CA LEU A 385 11.57 12.89 -24.07
C LEU A 385 12.98 12.65 -24.60
N ILE A 386 13.92 12.32 -23.71
CA ILE A 386 15.30 12.00 -24.08
C ILE A 386 15.33 10.79 -25.02
N ILE A 387 14.67 9.68 -24.66
CA ILE A 387 14.63 8.49 -25.52
C ILE A 387 13.94 8.76 -26.84
N TYR A 388 12.83 9.49 -26.82
CA TYR A 388 12.10 9.84 -28.02
C TYR A 388 13.00 10.62 -28.98
N GLN A 389 13.72 11.63 -28.48
CA GLN A 389 14.67 12.44 -29.23
C GLN A 389 15.79 11.59 -29.83
N PHE A 390 16.41 10.71 -29.04
CA PHE A 390 17.47 9.81 -29.51
C PHE A 390 16.95 8.83 -30.58
N LYS A 391 15.74 8.29 -30.43
CA LYS A 391 15.12 7.41 -31.44
C LYS A 391 14.76 8.16 -32.72
N SER A 392 14.21 9.37 -32.63
CA SER A 392 13.91 10.18 -33.81
C SER A 392 15.16 10.61 -34.57
N ALA A 393 16.27 10.86 -33.86
CA ALA A 393 17.54 11.21 -34.49
C ALA A 393 18.15 10.04 -35.27
N GLY A 394 18.02 8.80 -34.76
CA GLY A 394 18.49 7.59 -35.46
C GLY A 394 17.67 7.21 -36.69
N GLU A 395 16.37 7.53 -36.72
CA GLU A 395 15.49 7.30 -37.88
C GLU A 395 15.71 8.33 -39.01
N GLY A 396 16.35 9.47 -38.74
CA GLY A 396 16.66 10.50 -39.73
C GLY A 396 17.96 10.28 -40.53
N THR A 397 18.70 9.20 -40.24
CA THR A 397 19.99 8.88 -40.86
C THR A 397 19.99 7.60 -41.70
N SER A 398 18.82 7.02 -41.98
CA SER A 398 18.66 5.85 -42.86
C SER A 398 18.09 6.22 -44.23
#